data_AF-A0A2K3JUS7-F1
#
_entry.id   AF-A0A2K3JUS7-F1
#
_cell.length_a   1.000
_cell.length_b   1.000
_cell.length_c   1.000
_cell.angle_alpha   90.00
_cell.angle_beta   90.00
_cell.angle_gamma   90.00
#
_symmetry.space_group_name_H-M   'P 1'
#
loop_
_entity.id
_entity.type
_entity.pdbx_description
1 polymer ?
#
loop_
_entity_poly.entity_id
_entity_poly.type
_entity_poly.pdbx_seq_one_letter_code
_entity_poly.pdbx_strand_id
1 'polypeptide(L)' 'MNLSSDDDDRIHMVGRTQRTKRVPARLNDYEVIQDNAVNDEGDLIHFALLADSEPVNFKDALKSNVWKKAMEEELKSIE' A
#
# COMPACT_ATOMS: atom_id res chain seq x y z
N MET A 1 -49.41 -7.43 -33.87
CA MET A 1 -49.10 -8.37 -32.78
C MET A 1 -47.61 -8.28 -32.56
N ASN A 2 -47.22 -7.72 -31.43
CA ASN A 2 -45.85 -7.36 -31.12
C ASN A 2 -45.31 -8.49 -30.23
N LEU A 3 -44.31 -9.24 -30.70
CA LEU A 3 -43.45 -10.07 -29.83
C LEU A 3 -42.18 -9.23 -29.62
N SER A 4 -42.03 -8.57 -28.47
CA SER A 4 -41.31 -9.07 -27.27
C SER A 4 -39.84 -9.35 -27.63
N SER A 5 -38.95 -8.36 -27.54
CA SER A 5 -38.27 -7.91 -26.31
C SER A 5 -37.40 -8.99 -25.67
N ASP A 6 -36.41 -9.50 -26.39
CA ASP A 6 -35.36 -10.39 -25.83
C ASP A 6 -34.04 -10.35 -26.63
N ASP A 7 -33.71 -9.21 -27.25
CA ASP A 7 -32.45 -9.03 -28.01
C ASP A 7 -31.63 -7.81 -27.55
N ASP A 8 -31.86 -7.29 -26.34
CA ASP A 8 -31.18 -6.09 -25.83
C ASP A 8 -30.12 -6.37 -24.72
N ASP A 9 -29.84 -7.64 -24.42
CA ASP A 9 -28.82 -8.03 -23.42
C ASP A 9 -27.52 -8.58 -24.04
N ARG A 10 -27.41 -8.62 -25.38
CA ARG A 10 -26.20 -9.07 -26.08
C ARG A 10 -25.33 -7.95 -26.65
N ILE A 11 -25.67 -6.70 -26.39
CA ILE A 11 -24.86 -5.55 -26.79
C ILE A 11 -23.76 -5.34 -25.74
N HIS A 12 -22.67 -6.08 -25.97
CA HIS A 12 -21.32 -5.61 -25.73
C HIS A 12 -20.91 -5.37 -24.26
N MET A 13 -20.75 -6.47 -23.52
CA MET A 13 -19.45 -6.66 -22.86
C MET A 13 -18.37 -6.77 -23.96
N VAL A 14 -18.06 -5.66 -24.63
CA VAL A 14 -16.76 -5.51 -25.29
C VAL A 14 -15.78 -5.55 -24.15
N GLY A 15 -15.35 -6.77 -23.80
CA GLY A 15 -14.32 -7.01 -22.82
C GLY A 15 -13.14 -6.15 -23.24
N ARG A 16 -12.95 -5.03 -22.55
CA ARG A 16 -11.79 -4.17 -22.74
C ARG A 16 -10.60 -5.11 -22.71
N THR A 17 -9.91 -5.26 -23.83
CA THR A 17 -8.69 -6.08 -23.89
C THR A 17 -7.80 -5.59 -22.76
N GLN A 18 -7.69 -6.38 -21.70
CA GLN A 18 -6.83 -6.03 -20.59
C GLN A 18 -5.42 -6.10 -21.15
N ARG A 19 -4.83 -4.94 -21.37
CA ARG A 19 -3.42 -4.86 -21.69
C ARG A 19 -2.68 -5.51 -20.52
N THR A 20 -1.88 -6.53 -20.81
CA THR A 20 -1.01 -7.14 -19.80
C THR A 20 -0.20 -6.03 -19.14
N LYS A 21 -0.51 -5.75 -17.87
CA LYS A 21 0.24 -4.78 -17.09
C LYS A 21 1.60 -5.41 -16.85
N ARG A 22 2.64 -4.86 -17.48
CA ARG A 22 4.03 -5.23 -17.18
C ARG A 22 4.52 -4.31 -16.07
N VAL A 23 5.06 -4.89 -15.01
CA VAL A 23 5.71 -4.14 -13.95
C VAL A 23 6.93 -3.42 -14.56
N PRO A 24 7.10 -2.10 -14.33
CA PRO A 24 8.28 -1.38 -14.79
C PRO A 24 9.56 -2.00 -14.23
N ALA A 25 10.60 -2.18 -15.06
CA ALA A 25 11.87 -2.80 -14.63
C ALA A 25 12.54 -2.09 -13.45
N ARG A 26 12.31 -0.78 -13.31
CA ARG A 26 12.79 0.02 -12.18
C ARG A 26 12.21 -0.40 -10.82
N LEU A 27 11.15 -1.21 -10.81
CA LEU A 27 10.47 -1.68 -9.60
C LEU A 27 10.95 -3.08 -9.18
N ASN A 28 11.92 -3.67 -9.89
CA ASN A 28 12.42 -5.02 -9.58
C ASN A 28 13.09 -5.12 -8.20
N ASP A 29 13.68 -4.03 -7.71
CA ASP A 29 14.38 -3.98 -6.41
C ASP A 29 13.46 -3.53 -5.27
N TYR A 30 12.15 -3.41 -5.53
CA TYR A 30 11.16 -2.93 -4.56
C TYR A 30 10.14 -4.02 -4.25
N GLU A 31 9.72 -4.07 -3.00
CA GLU A 31 8.59 -4.88 -2.60
C GLU A 31 7.29 -4.26 -3.14
N VAL A 32 6.51 -5.05 -3.88
CA VAL A 32 5.21 -4.63 -4.43
C VAL A 32 4.11 -5.32 -3.66
N ILE A 33 3.42 -4.54 -2.84
CA ILE A 33 2.33 -5.03 -1.99
C ILE A 33 1.00 -4.76 -2.69
N GLN A 34 0.03 -5.67 -2.55
CA GLN A 34 -1.30 -5.47 -3.12
C GLN A 34 -2.08 -4.43 -2.31
N ASP A 35 -2.90 -3.63 -2.99
CA ASP A 35 -3.72 -2.58 -2.36
C ASP A 35 -4.58 -3.14 -1.20
N ASN A 36 -5.05 -4.39 -1.29
CA ASN A 36 -5.84 -5.05 -0.25
C ASN A 36 -5.04 -5.45 1.01
N ALA A 37 -3.71 -5.37 0.98
CA ALA A 37 -2.87 -5.58 2.17
C ALA A 37 -2.68 -4.30 2.99
N VAL A 38 -3.23 -3.17 2.52
CA VAL A 38 -3.38 -1.93 3.28
C VAL A 38 -4.74 -2.00 4.00
N ASN A 39 -4.81 -2.75 5.10
CA ASN A 39 -5.98 -2.89 5.95
C ASN A 39 -5.66 -2.52 7.41
N ASP A 40 -6.69 -2.34 8.23
CA ASP A 40 -6.58 -1.85 9.62
C ASP A 40 -5.74 -2.77 10.53
N GLU A 41 -5.49 -4.00 10.07
CA GLU A 41 -4.67 -5.01 10.71
C GLU A 41 -3.24 -5.12 10.17
N GLY A 42 -2.90 -4.42 9.07
CA GLY A 42 -1.64 -4.59 8.33
C GLY A 42 -0.60 -3.52 8.64
N ASP A 43 0.68 -3.92 8.63
CA ASP A 43 1.85 -3.06 8.92
C ASP A 43 2.00 -1.84 8.00
N LEU A 44 1.31 -1.83 6.84
CA LEU A 44 1.48 -0.83 5.79
C LEU A 44 0.62 0.43 5.94
N ILE A 45 -0.45 0.41 6.73
CA ILE A 45 -1.27 1.61 6.99
C ILE A 45 -0.47 2.67 7.76
N HIS A 46 0.49 2.25 8.57
CA HIS A 46 1.13 3.12 9.55
C HIS A 46 2.01 4.22 8.92
N PHE A 47 2.59 4.00 7.74
CA PHE A 47 3.46 5.00 7.11
C PHE A 47 2.72 6.02 6.24
N ALA A 48 1.55 5.67 5.69
CA ALA A 48 0.73 6.64 4.94
C ALA A 48 0.22 7.77 5.84
N LEU A 49 -0.06 7.47 7.11
CA LEU A 49 -0.46 8.45 8.14
C LEU A 49 0.68 9.37 8.59
N LEU A 50 1.92 9.04 8.26
CA LEU A 50 3.10 9.86 8.58
C LEU A 50 3.46 10.86 7.47
N ALA A 51 2.61 11.01 6.44
CA ALA A 51 2.84 11.94 5.33
C ALA A 51 3.03 13.40 5.79
N ASP A 52 2.38 13.79 6.90
CA ASP A 52 2.49 15.13 7.48
C ASP A 52 3.55 15.23 8.59
N SER A 53 4.25 14.14 8.91
CA SER A 53 5.28 14.15 9.95
C SER A 53 6.58 14.76 9.44
N GLU A 54 7.07 15.81 10.10
CA GLU A 54 8.36 16.39 9.75
C GLU A 54 9.50 15.45 10.19
N PRO A 55 10.51 15.21 9.33
CA PRO A 55 11.67 14.43 9.70
C PRO A 55 12.45 15.14 10.82
N VAL A 56 12.73 14.41 11.90
CA VAL A 56 13.54 14.91 13.01
C VAL A 56 15.02 14.63 12.76
N ASN A 57 15.90 15.58 13.07
CA ASN A 57 17.33 15.34 13.00
C ASN A 57 17.81 14.45 14.16
N PHE A 58 18.95 13.78 13.96
CA PHE A 58 19.53 12.86 14.94
C PHE A 58 19.71 13.47 16.33
N LYS A 59 20.21 14.71 16.41
CA LYS A 59 20.51 15.37 17.69
C LYS A 59 19.23 15.63 18.50
N ASP A 60 18.13 15.92 17.82
CA ASP A 60 16.83 16.15 18.46
C ASP A 60 16.09 14.84 18.77
N ALA A 61 16.22 13.82 17.92
CA ALA A 61 15.73 12.48 18.21
C ALA A 61 16.37 11.92 19.49
N LEU A 62 17.68 12.10 19.67
CA LEU A 62 18.41 11.71 20.87
C LEU A 62 17.99 12.45 22.15
N LYS A 63 17.19 13.52 22.08
CA LYS A 63 16.66 14.17 23.28
C LYS A 63 15.32 13.55 23.69
N SER A 64 14.61 12.88 22.79
CA SER A 64 13.33 12.24 23.07
C SER A 64 13.52 10.98 23.91
N ASN A 65 12.81 10.91 25.03
CA ASN A 65 12.82 9.73 25.88
C ASN A 65 12.15 8.51 25.20
N VAL A 66 11.21 8.76 24.27
CA VAL A 66 10.54 7.70 23.50
C VAL A 66 11.55 7.01 22.58
N TRP A 67 12.31 7.79 21.81
CA TRP A 67 13.34 7.25 20.91
C TRP A 67 14.44 6.51 21.65
N LYS A 68 14.89 7.03 22.80
CA LYS A 68 15.89 6.34 23.63
C LYS A 68 15.41 4.96 24.09
N LYS A 69 14.20 4.88 24.64
CA LYS A 69 13.64 3.62 25.14
C LYS A 69 13.45 2.61 24.02
N ALA A 70 12.90 3.04 22.87
CA ALA A 70 12.72 2.16 21.72
C ALA A 70 14.06 1.59 21.22
N MET A 71 15.12 2.40 21.15
CA MET A 71 16.46 1.91 20.78
C MET A 71 17.03 0.94 21.82
N GLU A 72 16.83 1.20 23.12
CA GLU A 72 17.26 0.28 24.19
C GLU A 72 16.52 -1.06 24.14
N GLU A 73 15.23 -1.05 23.81
CA GLU A 73 14.41 -2.27 23.64
C GLU A 73 14.85 -3.10 22.43
N GLU A 74 15.12 -2.44 21.30
CA GLU A 74 15.65 -3.11 20.09
C GLU A 74 17.01 -3.75 20.36
N LEU A 75 17.93 -3.01 21.01
CA LEU A 75 19.26 -3.53 21.37
C LEU A 75 19.20 -4.76 22.29
N LYS A 76 18.23 -4.82 23.20
CA LYS A 76 18.01 -6.00 24.07
C LYS A 76 17.39 -7.17 23.33
N SER A 77 16.66 -6.92 22.24
CA SER A 77 15.98 -7.96 21.47
C SER A 77 16.95 -8.74 20.57
N ILE A 78 18.14 -8.20 20.34
CA ILE A 78 19.21 -8.80 19.53
C ILE A 78 20.36 -9.42 20.37
N GLU A 79 20.29 -9.35 21.70
CA GLU A 79 21.23 -9.96 22.65
C GLU A 79 20.68 -11.29 23.19
#